data_AF-A0A820MBI9-F1
#
_entry.id   AF-A0A820MBI9-F1
#
_cell.length_a   1.000
_cell.length_b   1.000
_cell.length_c   1.000
_cell.angle_alpha   90.00
_cell.angle_beta   90.00
_cell.angle_gamma   90.00
#
_symmetry.space_group_name_H-M   'P 1'
#
loop_
_entity.id
_entity.type
_entity.pdbx_description
1 polymer ?
#
loop_
_entity_poly.entity_id
_entity_poly.type
_entity_poly.pdbx_seq_one_letter_code
_entity_poly.pdbx_strand_id
1 'polypeptide(L)'
;VWADDILYPNTNPYGYPNWQWSRPLHYINTPSWNCNYDRLRDCVNDVCVAGALNNYSKRAIAADFDDIQHQEAIMFLVHYVGDVHQPLHVGFQEDRGGNSVRGKSLFLNSKQE
;
A
#
# COMPACT_ATOMS: atom_id res chain seq x y z
N VAL A 1 -2.00 -7.41 5.64
CA VAL A 1 -0.84 -8.29 5.84
C VAL A 1 -0.52 -9.11 4.61
N TRP A 2 -1.36 -10.01 4.07
CA TRP A 2 -0.95 -10.81 2.88
C TRP A 2 -0.31 -9.99 1.75
N ALA A 3 -0.91 -8.86 1.36
CA ALA A 3 -0.35 -7.97 0.33
C ALA A 3 0.97 -7.29 0.75
N ASP A 4 1.24 -7.14 2.05
CA ASP A 4 2.56 -6.76 2.59
C ASP A 4 3.52 -7.96 2.59
N ASP A 5 3.05 -9.13 3.06
CA ASP A 5 3.84 -10.34 3.27
C ASP A 5 4.42 -10.87 1.96
N ILE A 6 3.68 -10.76 0.86
CA ILE A 6 4.16 -11.21 -0.46
C ILE A 6 5.37 -10.41 -0.95
N LEU A 7 5.68 -9.24 -0.34
CA LEU A 7 6.78 -8.35 -0.75
C LEU A 7 8.14 -8.71 -0.16
N TYR A 8 8.20 -9.60 0.84
CA TYR A 8 9.41 -9.84 1.62
C TYR A 8 9.88 -11.30 1.59
N PRO A 9 11.20 -11.55 1.61
CA PRO A 9 11.76 -12.90 1.51
C PRO A 9 11.51 -13.76 2.77
N ASN A 10 11.29 -13.14 3.93
CA ASN A 10 11.01 -13.88 5.18
C ASN A 10 9.59 -14.49 5.20
N THR A 11 8.66 -13.90 4.45
CA THR A 11 7.25 -14.31 4.39
C THR A 11 6.88 -14.96 3.06
N ASN A 12 7.59 -14.65 1.97
CA ASN A 12 7.38 -15.21 0.64
C ASN A 12 8.72 -15.51 -0.08
N PRO A 13 9.53 -16.47 0.42
CA PRO A 13 10.93 -16.64 0.03
C PRO A 13 11.17 -16.86 -1.47
N TYR A 14 10.24 -17.54 -2.15
CA TYR A 14 10.37 -17.86 -3.57
C TYR A 14 9.56 -16.93 -4.48
N GLY A 15 8.41 -16.44 -3.99
CA GLY A 15 7.49 -15.63 -4.79
C GLY A 15 7.79 -14.14 -4.74
N TYR A 16 8.46 -13.63 -3.70
CA TYR A 16 8.57 -12.17 -3.48
C TYR A 16 9.15 -11.36 -4.65
N PRO A 17 10.07 -11.86 -5.50
CA PRO A 17 10.56 -11.08 -6.63
C PRO A 17 9.44 -10.75 -7.64
N ASN A 18 8.45 -11.63 -7.75
CA ASN A 18 7.33 -11.50 -8.68
C ASN A 18 6.26 -10.49 -8.22
N TRP A 19 6.35 -9.99 -6.97
CA TRP A 19 5.38 -9.08 -6.38
C TRP A 19 5.92 -7.67 -6.16
N GLN A 20 7.20 -7.40 -6.49
CA GLN A 20 7.80 -6.08 -6.23
C GLN A 20 7.10 -4.92 -6.95
N TRP A 21 6.39 -5.21 -8.04
CA TRP A 21 5.58 -4.23 -8.78
C TRP A 21 4.41 -3.68 -7.95
N SER A 22 3.92 -4.39 -6.94
CA SER A 22 2.79 -3.94 -6.13
C SER A 22 3.21 -2.98 -5.00
N ARG A 23 4.51 -2.86 -4.67
CA ARG A 23 5.01 -1.95 -3.61
C ARG A 23 4.47 -0.52 -3.69
N PRO A 24 4.53 0.20 -4.83
CA PRO A 24 4.03 1.57 -4.90
C PRO A 24 2.50 1.68 -4.78
N LEU A 25 1.78 0.56 -4.89
CA LEU A 25 0.32 0.54 -4.76
C LEU A 25 -0.15 0.66 -3.29
N HIS A 26 0.75 0.64 -2.31
CA HIS A 26 0.41 0.75 -0.89
C HIS A 26 0.32 2.20 -0.40
N TYR A 27 0.71 3.20 -1.20
CA TYR A 27 0.77 4.58 -0.75
C TYR A 27 0.54 5.59 -1.87
N ILE A 28 0.46 6.86 -1.50
CA ILE A 28 0.51 8.03 -2.36
C ILE A 28 1.56 8.98 -1.78
N ASN A 29 2.45 9.46 -2.63
CA ASN A 29 3.41 10.51 -2.29
C ASN A 29 2.85 11.85 -2.73
N THR A 30 2.59 12.74 -1.77
CA THR A 30 2.14 14.12 -2.01
C THR A 30 3.30 15.10 -1.83
N PRO A 31 3.23 16.32 -2.40
CA PRO A 31 4.23 17.34 -2.19
C PRO A 31 4.27 17.79 -0.73
N SER A 32 5.48 18.00 -0.22
CA SER A 32 5.72 18.52 1.12
C SER A 32 4.89 19.76 1.44
N TRP A 33 4.32 19.77 2.64
CA TRP A 33 3.56 20.89 3.22
C TRP A 33 2.30 21.31 2.46
N ASN A 34 1.90 20.57 1.43
CA ASN A 34 0.77 20.97 0.58
C ASN A 34 -0.56 20.34 1.02
N CYS A 35 -0.56 19.37 1.96
CA CYS A 35 -1.72 18.70 2.57
C CYS A 35 -2.92 18.49 1.62
N ASN A 36 -2.64 18.18 0.36
CA ASN A 36 -3.64 18.01 -0.68
C ASN A 36 -3.21 16.86 -1.59
N TYR A 37 -4.22 16.25 -2.18
CA TYR A 37 -4.06 15.19 -3.15
C TYR A 37 -4.57 15.68 -4.50
N ASP A 38 -3.73 15.55 -5.52
CA ASP A 38 -4.09 15.74 -6.92
C ASP A 38 -3.78 14.45 -7.68
N ARG A 39 -4.79 13.84 -8.30
CA ARG A 39 -4.62 12.54 -8.97
C ARG A 39 -3.58 12.58 -10.08
N LEU A 40 -3.57 13.64 -10.90
CA LEU A 40 -2.69 13.72 -12.06
C LEU A 40 -1.22 13.92 -11.64
N ARG A 41 -1.00 14.60 -10.53
CA ARG A 41 0.32 14.84 -9.95
C ARG A 41 0.82 13.67 -9.10
N ASP A 42 -0.03 13.14 -8.22
CA ASP A 42 0.39 12.24 -7.11
C ASP A 42 0.15 10.75 -7.40
N CYS A 43 -0.65 10.42 -8.42
CA CYS A 43 -0.95 9.05 -8.82
C CYS A 43 -0.68 8.82 -10.31
N VAL A 44 0.55 9.10 -10.72
CA VAL A 44 0.98 8.99 -12.13
C VAL A 44 0.77 7.55 -12.64
N ASN A 45 0.13 7.42 -13.80
CA ASN A 45 -0.19 6.14 -14.44
C ASN A 45 -1.00 5.17 -13.57
N ASP A 46 -1.76 5.67 -12.59
CA ASP A 46 -2.51 4.86 -11.63
C ASP A 46 -1.63 3.92 -10.77
N VAL A 47 -0.32 4.19 -10.69
CA VAL A 47 0.62 3.43 -9.85
C VAL A 47 0.69 4.04 -8.45
N CYS A 48 -0.43 3.94 -7.72
CA CYS A 48 -0.58 4.38 -6.34
C CYS A 48 -1.77 3.65 -5.69
N VAL A 49 -1.99 3.82 -4.37
CA VAL A 49 -3.12 3.16 -3.68
C VAL A 49 -4.50 3.55 -4.22
N ALA A 50 -4.72 4.80 -4.62
CA ALA A 50 -5.99 5.21 -5.24
C ALA A 50 -6.20 4.59 -6.64
N GLY A 51 -5.13 4.40 -7.41
CA GLY A 51 -5.18 3.69 -8.70
C GLY A 51 -5.45 2.20 -8.49
N ALA A 52 -4.80 1.59 -7.50
CA ALA A 52 -4.99 0.21 -7.10
C ALA A 52 -6.44 -0.06 -6.65
N LEU A 53 -7.02 0.79 -5.81
CA LEU A 53 -8.43 0.69 -5.41
C LEU A 53 -9.37 0.64 -6.62
N ASN A 54 -9.18 1.52 -7.61
CA ASN A 54 -9.98 1.53 -8.83
C ASN A 54 -9.79 0.24 -9.66
N ASN A 55 -8.55 -0.22 -9.82
CA ASN A 55 -8.23 -1.45 -10.56
C ASN A 55 -8.85 -2.69 -9.90
N TYR A 56 -8.56 -2.89 -8.61
CA TYR A 56 -8.98 -4.08 -7.89
C TYR A 56 -10.48 -4.12 -7.58
N SER A 57 -11.15 -2.96 -7.48
CA SER A 57 -12.61 -2.89 -7.45
C SER A 57 -13.24 -3.46 -8.73
N LYS A 58 -12.66 -3.16 -9.90
CA LYS A 58 -13.13 -3.69 -11.19
C LYS A 58 -12.82 -5.18 -11.32
N ARG A 59 -11.59 -5.58 -10.97
CA ARG A 59 -11.14 -6.98 -11.02
C ARG A 59 -11.96 -7.89 -10.09
N ALA A 60 -12.38 -7.40 -8.93
CA ALA A 60 -13.17 -8.17 -7.96
C ALA A 60 -14.56 -8.59 -8.48
N ILE A 61 -15.09 -7.92 -9.50
CA ILE A 61 -16.42 -8.20 -10.08
C ILE A 61 -16.35 -8.56 -11.57
N ALA A 62 -15.14 -8.76 -12.12
CA ALA A 62 -14.93 -9.03 -13.53
C ALA A 62 -15.48 -10.43 -13.90
N ALA A 63 -16.28 -10.53 -14.94
CA ALA A 63 -16.95 -11.78 -15.31
C ALA A 63 -16.02 -12.80 -15.99
N ASP A 64 -14.89 -12.35 -16.52
CA ASP A 64 -13.90 -13.14 -17.26
C ASP A 64 -12.74 -13.65 -16.40
N PHE A 65 -12.81 -13.43 -15.08
CA PHE A 65 -11.79 -13.82 -14.12
C PHE A 65 -12.11 -15.17 -13.49
N ASP A 66 -11.06 -15.95 -13.21
CA ASP A 66 -11.18 -17.18 -12.42
C ASP A 66 -11.18 -16.90 -10.91
N ASP A 67 -11.49 -17.94 -10.12
CA ASP A 67 -11.59 -17.85 -8.65
C ASP A 67 -10.29 -17.34 -8.00
N ILE A 68 -9.12 -17.69 -8.56
CA ILE A 68 -7.81 -17.28 -8.03
C ILE A 68 -7.62 -15.78 -8.27
N GLN A 69 -7.98 -15.30 -9.47
CA GLN A 69 -7.89 -13.89 -9.83
C GLN A 69 -8.88 -13.03 -9.02
N HIS A 70 -10.10 -13.54 -8.75
CA HIS A 70 -11.05 -12.87 -7.84
C HIS A 70 -10.54 -12.82 -6.41
N GLN A 71 -10.01 -13.93 -5.90
CA GLN A 71 -9.44 -13.98 -4.56
C GLN A 71 -8.28 -12.99 -4.41
N GLU A 72 -7.35 -12.97 -5.37
CA GLU A 72 -6.27 -11.98 -5.42
C GLU A 72 -6.84 -10.55 -5.39
N ALA A 73 -7.84 -10.28 -6.21
CA ALA A 73 -8.41 -8.94 -6.32
C ALA A 73 -9.06 -8.47 -5.02
N ILE A 74 -9.80 -9.35 -4.33
CA ILE A 74 -10.44 -9.03 -3.05
C ILE A 74 -9.38 -8.83 -1.96
N MET A 75 -8.36 -9.68 -1.91
CA MET A 75 -7.28 -9.59 -0.92
C MET A 75 -6.51 -8.26 -1.05
N PHE A 76 -6.18 -7.83 -2.27
CA PHE A 76 -5.61 -6.52 -2.52
C PHE A 76 -6.57 -5.38 -2.19
N LEU A 77 -7.83 -5.47 -2.63
CA LEU A 77 -8.83 -4.43 -2.40
C LEU A 77 -9.02 -4.12 -0.91
N VAL A 78 -9.26 -5.16 -0.09
CA VAL A 78 -9.43 -5.00 1.37
C VAL A 78 -8.19 -4.38 2.01
N HIS A 79 -7.00 -4.80 1.57
CA HIS A 79 -5.75 -4.27 2.09
C HIS A 79 -5.57 -2.78 1.75
N TYR A 80 -5.79 -2.40 0.49
CA TYR A 80 -5.65 -1.02 0.03
C TYR A 80 -6.70 -0.06 0.59
N VAL A 81 -7.88 -0.56 0.99
CA VAL A 81 -8.83 0.22 1.79
C VAL A 81 -8.21 0.57 3.14
N GLY A 82 -7.48 -0.35 3.79
CA GLY A 82 -6.75 -0.04 5.01
C GLY A 82 -5.66 1.00 4.79
N ASP A 83 -4.82 0.78 3.77
CA ASP A 83 -3.68 1.65 3.48
C ASP A 83 -4.10 3.09 3.17
N VAL A 84 -5.10 3.30 2.30
CA VAL A 84 -5.52 4.67 1.93
C VAL A 84 -6.05 5.48 3.11
N HIS A 85 -6.59 4.81 4.15
CA HIS A 85 -7.11 5.46 5.35
C HIS A 85 -6.03 5.70 6.41
N GLN A 86 -4.84 5.11 6.27
CA GLN A 86 -3.68 5.38 7.12
C GLN A 86 -3.06 6.72 6.68
N PRO A 87 -3.10 7.79 7.50
CA PRO A 87 -2.70 9.14 7.05
C PRO A 87 -1.26 9.24 6.49
N LEU A 88 -0.31 8.50 7.06
CA LEU A 88 1.07 8.46 6.61
C LEU A 88 1.28 7.64 5.32
N HIS A 89 0.32 6.82 4.88
CA HIS A 89 0.34 6.23 3.54
C HIS A 89 -0.11 7.22 2.45
N VAL A 90 -0.65 8.37 2.83
CA VAL A 90 -0.96 9.50 1.94
C VAL A 90 -0.19 10.72 2.43
N GLY A 91 1.13 10.56 2.52
CA GLY A 91 2.04 11.48 3.17
C GLY A 91 2.99 12.21 2.21
N PHE A 92 4.00 12.86 2.78
CA PHE A 92 4.98 13.60 1.99
C PHE A 92 6.03 12.68 1.36
N GLN A 93 6.39 12.97 0.12
CA GLN A 93 7.41 12.21 -0.59
C GLN A 93 8.78 12.28 0.11
N GLU A 94 9.12 13.46 0.64
CA GLU A 94 10.44 13.79 1.16
C GLU A 94 10.79 13.00 2.43
N ASP A 95 9.79 12.72 3.28
CA ASP A 95 9.97 11.92 4.50
C ASP A 95 9.50 10.47 4.35
N ARG A 96 9.05 10.09 3.15
CA ARG A 96 8.47 8.78 2.83
C ARG A 96 7.26 8.46 3.70
N GLY A 97 6.33 9.39 3.83
CA GLY A 97 5.19 9.22 4.71
C GLY A 97 5.62 9.05 6.17
N GLY A 98 6.54 9.90 6.63
CA GLY A 98 7.06 9.85 8.00
C GLY A 98 8.05 8.71 8.32
N ASN A 99 8.31 7.76 7.40
CA ASN A 99 9.27 6.68 7.65
C ASN A 99 10.71 7.16 7.91
N SER A 100 11.05 8.36 7.44
CA SER A 100 12.36 8.98 7.67
C SER A 100 12.39 9.87 8.92
N VAL A 101 11.24 10.09 9.58
CA VAL A 101 11.12 10.87 10.81
C VAL A 101 11.37 9.97 12.01
N ARG A 102 12.39 10.29 12.81
CA ARG A 102 12.70 9.54 14.03
C ARG A 102 11.82 10.04 15.18
N GLY A 103 11.00 9.14 15.73
CA GLY A 103 10.21 9.38 16.94
C GLY A 103 10.62 8.45 18.09
N LYS A 104 10.33 8.84 19.33
CA LYS A 104 10.42 7.95 20.49
C LYS A 104 9.03 7.39 20.78
N SER A 105 8.81 6.13 20.48
CA SER A 105 7.58 5.45 20.90
C SER A 105 7.62 5.23 22.41
N LEU A 106 6.64 5.75 23.13
CA LEU A 106 6.49 5.53 24.58
C LEU A 106 6.03 4.10 24.92
N PHE A 107 5.63 3.31 23.91
CA PHE A 107 5.08 1.96 24.07
C PHE A 107 6.12 0.84 24.07
N LEU A 108 7.41 1.12 23.87
CA LEU A 108 8.46 0.10 23.76
C LEU A 108 9.26 -0.16 25.05
N ASN A 109 8.84 0.40 26.20
CA ASN A 109 9.53 0.23 27.49
C ASN A 109 8.75 -0.58 28.55
N SER A 110 7.63 -1.23 28.23
CA SER A 110 6.80 -1.94 29.22
C SER A 110 6.97 -3.47 29.26
N LYS A 111 7.97 -4.05 28.59
CA LYS A 111 8.29 -5.49 28.68
C LYS A 111 9.80 -5.76 28.73
N GLN A 112 10.41 -5.39 29.84
CA GLN A 112 11.67 -5.98 30.32
C GLN A 112 11.57 -6.16 31.84
N GLU A 113 10.74 -7.11 32.26
CA GLU A 113 10.85 -7.84 33.53
C GLU A 113 10.56 -9.32 33.25
#